data_AF-A0A919MY93-F1
#
_entry.id   AF-A0A919MY93-F1
#
_cell.length_a   1.000
_cell.length_b   1.000
_cell.length_c   1.000
_cell.angle_alpha   90.00
_cell.angle_beta   90.00
_cell.angle_gamma   90.00
#
_symmetry.space_group_name_H-M   'P 1'
#
loop_
_entity.id
_entity.type
_entity.pdbx_description
1 polymer ?
#
loop_
_entity_poly.entity_id
_entity_poly.type
_entity_poly.pdbx_seq_one_letter_code
_entity_poly.pdbx_strand_id
1 'polypeptide(L)'
;MVRRRDGSLGRHGAVVTFPVPAPPATARTLDVGGTPGRAGPDTVTWPLAGAYARVRGDLPERALIAIAARTTASRGRPAVRPPAGYAVVSRGPYRPPAIHEIRYGSADLGEQATLGGGLTFTGVARGGGFEDRLYATPGAVGGLVGGRPAVVSMALGGNAALAWEPAPGVVAYVGYSGSSPGGGTVAALHRLAQRARPLDAGQWRAARPSTADQTNEPG
;
A
#
# COMPACT_ATOMS: atom_id res chain seq x y z
N MET A 1 -8.38 -2.53 4.99
CA MET A 1 -7.57 -1.46 5.58
C MET A 1 -8.43 -0.63 6.50
N VAL A 2 -7.93 -0.36 7.70
CA VAL A 2 -8.57 0.39 8.77
C VAL A 2 -7.69 1.59 9.06
N ARG A 3 -8.27 2.78 9.23
CA ARG A 3 -7.51 4.02 9.45
C ARG A 3 -8.17 4.88 10.52
N ARG A 4 -7.35 5.55 11.33
CA ARG A 4 -7.80 6.64 12.19
C ARG A 4 -8.21 7.87 11.37
N ARG A 5 -8.99 8.77 11.95
CA ARG A 5 -9.41 10.01 11.28
C ARG A 5 -8.23 10.92 10.87
N ASP A 6 -7.15 10.90 11.64
CA ASP A 6 -5.92 11.66 11.43
C ASP A 6 -4.84 10.88 10.67
N GLY A 7 -5.15 9.68 10.17
CA GLY A 7 -4.18 8.82 9.51
C GLY A 7 -4.03 9.08 8.02
N SER A 8 -2.83 8.81 7.50
CA SER A 8 -2.45 8.94 6.09
C SER A 8 -1.75 7.66 5.62
N LEU A 9 -1.36 7.61 4.34
CA LEU A 9 -0.57 6.51 3.80
C LEU A 9 0.60 6.13 4.71
N GLY A 10 0.63 4.89 5.18
CA GLY A 10 1.67 4.37 6.07
C GLY A 10 1.68 4.95 7.49
N ARG A 11 0.64 5.68 7.91
CA ARG A 11 0.54 6.28 9.26
C ARG A 11 -0.84 6.09 9.87
N HIS A 12 -0.86 5.73 11.15
CA HIS A 12 -2.06 5.65 11.98
C HIS A 12 -3.17 4.76 11.36
N GLY A 13 -2.73 3.68 10.72
CA GLY A 13 -3.57 2.72 10.03
C GLY A 13 -3.09 1.30 10.21
N ALA A 14 -3.94 0.36 9.81
CA ALA A 14 -3.61 -1.06 9.78
C ALA A 14 -4.31 -1.77 8.64
N VAL A 15 -3.69 -2.86 8.19
CA VAL A 15 -4.23 -3.74 7.16
C VAL A 15 -4.49 -5.10 7.78
N VAL A 16 -5.71 -5.60 7.57
CA VAL A 16 -6.05 -7.00 7.85
C VAL A 16 -5.87 -7.80 6.57
N THR A 17 -5.00 -8.81 6.62
CA THR A 17 -4.69 -9.73 5.53
C THR A 17 -5.12 -11.14 5.89
N PHE A 18 -5.77 -11.84 4.95
CA PHE A 18 -6.27 -13.20 5.13
C PHE A 18 -6.43 -13.90 3.77
N PRO A 19 -6.07 -15.20 3.64
CA PRO A 19 -5.33 -15.98 4.63
C PRO A 19 -3.85 -15.58 4.69
N VAL A 20 -3.17 -15.89 5.79
CA VAL A 20 -1.70 -15.81 5.94
C VAL A 20 -1.14 -17.12 6.50
N PRO A 21 0.18 -17.38 6.39
CA PRO A 21 0.82 -18.49 7.09
C PRO A 21 0.65 -18.42 8.61
N ALA A 22 0.75 -19.58 9.26
CA ALA A 22 0.76 -19.66 10.71
C ALA A 22 1.94 -18.84 11.29
N PRO A 23 1.75 -18.13 12.41
CA PRO A 23 2.83 -17.42 13.08
C PRO A 23 3.84 -18.41 13.69
N PRO A 24 5.11 -18.03 13.88
CA PRO A 24 6.08 -18.87 14.56
C PRO A 24 5.62 -19.29 15.96
N ALA A 25 5.87 -20.54 16.35
CA ALA A 25 5.48 -21.05 17.68
C ALA A 25 6.12 -20.27 18.84
N THR A 26 7.28 -19.63 18.59
CA THR A 26 8.03 -18.80 19.52
C THR A 26 7.44 -17.40 19.72
N ALA A 27 6.47 -16.97 18.91
CA ALA A 27 5.85 -15.67 19.03
C ALA A 27 5.08 -15.55 20.36
N ARG A 28 5.11 -14.38 21.00
CA ARG A 28 4.40 -14.14 22.26
C ARG A 28 2.89 -14.36 22.07
N THR A 29 2.28 -15.12 22.98
CA THR A 29 0.83 -15.33 23.02
C THR A 29 0.10 -14.09 23.54
N LEU A 30 -1.10 -13.88 23.03
CA LEU A 30 -2.03 -12.86 23.52
C LEU A 30 -3.47 -13.31 23.29
N ASP A 31 -4.42 -12.66 23.96
CA ASP A 31 -5.84 -12.86 23.72
C ASP A 31 -6.37 -11.92 22.63
N VAL A 32 -7.09 -12.46 21.65
CA VAL A 32 -7.83 -11.74 20.61
C VAL A 32 -9.32 -12.00 20.81
N GLY A 33 -9.93 -11.30 21.78
CA GLY A 33 -11.36 -11.40 22.03
C GLY A 33 -11.81 -12.82 22.38
N GLY A 34 -11.06 -13.52 23.24
CA GLY A 34 -11.29 -14.91 23.62
C GLY A 34 -10.62 -15.95 22.71
N THR A 35 -9.91 -15.52 21.66
CA THR A 35 -9.18 -16.43 20.76
C THR A 35 -7.67 -16.28 20.98
N PRO A 36 -6.91 -17.37 21.19
CA PRO A 36 -5.46 -17.30 21.27
C PRO A 36 -4.83 -16.75 19.99
N GLY A 37 -4.16 -15.62 20.09
CA GLY A 37 -3.38 -14.99 19.02
C GLY A 37 -1.89 -14.94 19.35
N ARG A 38 -1.12 -14.39 18.41
CA ARG A 38 0.32 -14.19 18.52
C ARG A 38 0.69 -12.76 18.15
N ALA A 39 1.51 -12.11 18.97
CA ALA A 39 2.11 -10.82 18.66
C ALA A 39 3.43 -11.00 17.92
N GLY A 40 3.69 -10.07 16.99
CA GLY A 40 5.01 -9.76 16.49
C GLY A 40 5.22 -8.24 16.45
N PRO A 41 6.35 -7.76 15.92
CA PRO A 41 6.57 -6.33 15.71
C PRO A 41 5.47 -5.73 14.82
N ASP A 42 4.72 -4.78 15.37
CA ASP A 42 3.61 -4.07 14.71
C ASP A 42 2.55 -4.97 14.06
N THR A 43 2.41 -6.20 14.57
CA THR A 43 1.52 -7.21 13.99
C THR A 43 0.86 -8.10 15.05
N VAL A 44 -0.39 -8.48 14.79
CA VAL A 44 -1.10 -9.53 15.52
C VAL A 44 -1.63 -10.54 14.51
N THR A 45 -1.38 -11.82 14.78
CA THR A 45 -1.86 -12.95 13.96
C THR A 45 -2.75 -13.85 14.80
N TRP A 46 -3.91 -14.24 14.29
CA TRP A 46 -4.86 -15.08 15.03
C TRP A 46 -5.59 -16.05 14.08
N PRO A 47 -6.10 -17.18 14.60
CA PRO A 47 -6.95 -18.08 13.84
C PRO A 47 -8.24 -17.38 13.37
N LEU A 48 -8.59 -17.56 12.10
CA LEU A 48 -9.84 -17.07 11.52
C LEU A 48 -10.33 -18.07 10.46
N ALA A 49 -11.54 -18.62 10.64
CA ALA A 49 -12.20 -19.50 9.67
C ALA A 49 -11.31 -20.63 9.10
N GLY A 50 -10.63 -21.37 9.98
CA GLY A 50 -9.79 -22.53 9.61
C GLY A 50 -8.39 -22.19 9.07
N ALA A 51 -8.04 -20.91 8.96
CA ALA A 51 -6.69 -20.44 8.62
C ALA A 51 -6.25 -19.36 9.62
N TYR A 52 -5.27 -18.53 9.24
CA TYR A 52 -4.82 -17.40 10.05
C TYR A 52 -5.10 -16.08 9.33
N ALA A 53 -5.52 -15.08 10.11
CA ALA A 53 -5.54 -13.68 9.71
C ALA A 53 -4.41 -12.93 10.41
N ARG A 54 -3.93 -11.87 9.78
CA ARG A 54 -2.95 -10.95 10.36
C ARG A 54 -3.46 -9.53 10.25
N VAL A 55 -3.25 -8.73 11.29
CA VAL A 55 -3.37 -7.28 11.26
C VAL A 55 -1.99 -6.70 11.49
N ARG A 56 -1.56 -5.81 10.59
CA ARG A 56 -0.28 -5.11 10.66
C ARG A 56 -0.50 -3.62 10.47
N GLY A 57 0.17 -2.77 11.22
CA GLY A 57 0.01 -1.33 11.04
C GLY A 57 0.80 -0.45 11.99
N ASP A 58 0.87 0.84 11.65
CA ASP A 58 1.37 1.92 12.51
C ASP A 58 0.31 2.28 13.56
N LEU A 59 0.03 1.34 14.46
CA LEU A 59 -0.91 1.49 15.58
C LEU A 59 -0.36 0.77 16.82
N PRO A 60 -0.67 1.27 18.04
CA PRO A 60 -0.34 0.56 19.26
C PRO A 60 -0.94 -0.85 19.28
N GLU A 61 -0.24 -1.82 19.88
CA GLU A 61 -0.67 -3.23 19.96
C GLU A 61 -2.13 -3.38 20.41
N ARG A 62 -2.55 -2.63 21.44
CA ARG A 62 -3.95 -2.63 21.92
C ARG A 62 -4.98 -2.35 20.83
N ALA A 63 -4.67 -1.47 19.89
CA ALA A 63 -5.55 -1.13 18.79
C ALA A 63 -5.55 -2.21 17.71
N LEU A 64 -4.39 -2.83 17.45
CA LEU A 64 -4.29 -3.99 16.57
C LEU A 64 -5.13 -5.16 17.11
N ILE A 65 -5.02 -5.47 18.40
CA ILE A 65 -5.85 -6.49 19.08
C ILE A 65 -7.34 -6.14 18.96
N ALA A 66 -7.73 -4.88 19.22
CA ALA A 66 -9.13 -4.46 19.12
C ALA A 66 -9.69 -4.57 17.69
N ILE A 67 -8.89 -4.31 16.67
CA ILE A 67 -9.26 -4.52 15.26
C ILE A 67 -9.40 -6.02 14.97
N ALA A 68 -8.44 -6.83 15.42
CA ALA A 68 -8.44 -8.28 15.23
C ALA A 68 -9.67 -8.94 15.87
N ALA A 69 -9.98 -8.60 17.13
CA ALA A 69 -11.12 -9.11 17.88
C ALA A 69 -12.48 -8.75 17.26
N ARG A 70 -12.54 -7.70 16.43
CA ARG A 70 -13.75 -7.28 15.70
C ARG A 70 -13.73 -7.67 14.22
N THR A 71 -12.83 -8.58 13.83
CA THR A 71 -12.74 -9.11 12.49
C THR A 71 -13.37 -10.50 12.44
N THR A 72 -14.33 -10.68 11.54
CA THR A 72 -14.92 -11.98 11.23
C THR A 72 -14.60 -12.39 9.80
N ALA A 73 -14.78 -13.67 9.47
CA ALA A 73 -14.79 -14.11 8.09
C ALA A 73 -16.20 -13.98 7.52
N SER A 74 -16.32 -13.37 6.35
CA SER A 74 -17.57 -13.28 5.59
C SER A 74 -17.28 -13.56 4.12
N ARG A 75 -17.93 -14.58 3.55
CA ARG A 75 -17.74 -15.02 2.15
C ARG A 75 -16.25 -15.22 1.79
N GLY A 76 -15.51 -15.91 2.66
CA GLY A 76 -14.09 -16.20 2.46
C GLY A 76 -13.16 -14.98 2.57
N ARG A 77 -13.63 -13.84 3.09
CA ARG A 77 -12.84 -12.61 3.22
C ARG A 77 -12.94 -12.04 4.64
N PRO A 78 -11.91 -11.31 5.11
CA PRO A 78 -11.98 -10.64 6.40
C PRO A 78 -12.96 -9.45 6.33
N ALA A 79 -13.90 -9.41 7.27
CA ALA A 79 -14.85 -8.32 7.46
C ALA A 79 -14.58 -7.69 8.83
N VAL A 80 -14.10 -6.44 8.81
CA VAL A 80 -13.79 -5.70 10.03
C VAL A 80 -14.97 -4.81 10.42
N ARG A 81 -15.45 -4.94 11.65
CA ARG A 81 -16.29 -3.94 12.31
C ARG A 81 -15.35 -3.00 13.09
N PRO A 82 -14.97 -1.84 12.54
CA PRO A 82 -13.89 -1.05 13.13
C PRO A 82 -14.24 -0.60 14.56
N PRO A 83 -13.28 -0.60 15.50
CA PRO A 83 -13.45 0.04 16.81
C PRO A 83 -13.76 1.55 16.66
N ALA A 84 -14.29 2.17 17.72
CA ALA A 84 -14.53 3.61 17.75
C ALA A 84 -13.24 4.40 17.43
N GLY A 85 -13.37 5.46 16.63
CA GLY A 85 -12.22 6.27 16.17
C GLY A 85 -11.53 5.74 14.90
N TYR A 86 -11.97 4.58 14.38
CA TYR A 86 -11.43 3.98 13.16
C TYR A 86 -12.51 3.80 12.09
N ALA A 87 -12.09 3.83 10.83
CA ALA A 87 -12.94 3.54 9.68
C ALA A 87 -12.28 2.53 8.74
N VAL A 88 -13.10 1.68 8.10
CA VAL A 88 -12.64 0.85 6.98
C VAL A 88 -12.60 1.73 5.73
N VAL A 89 -11.40 2.11 5.31
CA VAL A 89 -11.18 3.02 4.16
C VAL A 89 -10.91 2.27 2.84
N SER A 90 -10.55 0.98 2.91
CA SER A 90 -10.34 0.17 1.71
C SER A 90 -10.65 -1.30 1.96
N ARG A 91 -11.35 -1.91 1.01
CA ARG A 91 -11.63 -3.35 0.92
C ARG A 91 -11.25 -3.81 -0.48
N GLY A 92 -10.60 -4.96 -0.56
CA GLY A 92 -10.14 -5.50 -1.83
C GLY A 92 -9.23 -6.70 -1.63
N PRO A 93 -8.85 -7.37 -2.73
CA PRO A 93 -7.81 -8.39 -2.68
C PRO A 93 -6.47 -7.78 -2.23
N TYR A 94 -5.61 -8.59 -1.60
CA TYR A 94 -4.29 -8.14 -1.14
C TYR A 94 -3.43 -7.66 -2.31
N ARG A 95 -3.45 -8.39 -3.42
CA ARG A 95 -2.93 -7.94 -4.71
C ARG A 95 -4.11 -7.66 -5.63
N PRO A 96 -4.22 -6.48 -6.25
CA PRO A 96 -5.22 -6.27 -7.29
C PRO A 96 -4.92 -7.21 -8.48
N PRO A 97 -5.96 -7.82 -9.09
CA PRO A 97 -5.77 -8.71 -10.23
C PRO A 97 -5.21 -7.98 -11.46
N ALA A 98 -5.40 -6.66 -11.54
CA ALA A 98 -4.81 -5.79 -12.54
C ALA A 98 -4.22 -4.54 -11.88
N ILE A 99 -3.02 -4.13 -12.31
CA ILE A 99 -2.42 -2.84 -12.01
C ILE A 99 -2.56 -1.99 -13.28
N HIS A 100 -3.21 -0.83 -13.16
CA HIS A 100 -3.30 0.11 -14.28
C HIS A 100 -2.15 1.10 -14.19
N GLU A 101 -1.14 0.86 -15.02
CA GLU A 101 0.08 1.63 -15.09
C GLU A 101 0.26 2.21 -16.49
N ILE A 102 0.66 3.46 -16.57
CA ILE A 102 1.13 4.09 -17.80
C ILE A 102 2.64 4.23 -17.70
N ARG A 103 3.35 3.81 -18.76
CA ARG A 103 4.81 3.85 -18.85
C ARG A 103 5.27 4.84 -19.92
N TYR A 104 6.35 5.53 -19.62
CA TYR A 104 6.98 6.54 -20.45
C TYR A 104 8.49 6.28 -20.49
N GLY A 105 9.15 6.62 -21.60
CA GLY A 105 10.60 6.77 -21.56
C GLY A 105 10.96 7.92 -20.63
N SER A 106 11.96 7.75 -19.76
CA SER A 106 12.43 8.87 -18.92
C SER A 106 12.95 10.05 -19.76
N ALA A 107 13.38 9.78 -21.00
CA ALA A 107 13.73 10.77 -22.01
C ALA A 107 12.53 11.64 -22.41
N ASP A 108 11.38 11.02 -22.68
CA ASP A 108 10.14 11.68 -23.12
C ASP A 108 9.61 12.67 -22.07
N LEU A 109 9.95 12.42 -20.80
CA LEU A 109 9.56 13.25 -19.67
C LEU A 109 10.60 14.33 -19.30
N GLY A 110 11.73 14.37 -20.01
CA GLY A 110 12.84 15.28 -19.75
C GLY A 110 13.63 14.95 -18.47
N GLU A 111 13.51 13.72 -17.96
CA GLU A 111 14.10 13.32 -16.68
C GLU A 111 15.24 12.28 -16.83
N GLN A 112 15.64 11.92 -18.06
CA GLN A 112 16.67 10.90 -18.34
C GLN A 112 18.00 11.16 -17.63
N ALA A 113 18.45 12.42 -17.55
CA ALA A 113 19.69 12.77 -16.86
C ALA A 113 19.67 12.40 -15.37
N THR A 114 18.48 12.37 -14.75
CA THR A 114 18.30 12.08 -13.32
C THR A 114 17.84 10.64 -13.09
N LEU A 115 16.83 10.17 -13.84
CA LEU A 115 16.20 8.85 -13.66
C LEU A 115 16.91 7.73 -14.46
N GLY A 116 17.83 8.09 -15.34
CA GLY A 116 18.53 7.17 -16.23
C GLY A 116 17.72 6.82 -17.50
N GLY A 117 18.28 5.93 -18.32
CA GLY A 117 17.68 5.51 -19.60
C GLY A 117 16.54 4.49 -19.49
N GLY A 118 16.01 4.22 -18.29
CA GLY A 118 14.89 3.30 -18.09
C GLY A 118 13.53 3.98 -18.23
N LEU A 119 12.52 3.33 -17.66
CA LEU A 119 11.13 3.77 -17.79
C LEU A 119 10.71 4.57 -16.55
N THR A 120 9.88 5.57 -16.77
CA THR A 120 9.06 6.18 -15.72
C THR A 120 7.65 5.64 -15.83
N PHE A 121 7.04 5.33 -14.70
CA PHE A 121 5.70 4.75 -14.67
C PHE A 121 4.81 5.44 -13.64
N THR A 122 3.52 5.52 -13.95
CA THR A 122 2.51 6.16 -13.09
C THR A 122 1.30 5.25 -12.98
N GLY A 123 0.69 5.20 -11.80
CA GLY A 123 -0.47 4.36 -11.61
C GLY A 123 -1.28 4.69 -10.38
N VAL A 124 -2.42 4.02 -10.28
CA VAL A 124 -3.33 4.09 -9.12
C VAL A 124 -3.72 2.68 -8.72
N ALA A 125 -3.65 2.39 -7.42
CA ALA A 125 -4.02 1.10 -6.85
C ALA A 125 -4.88 1.26 -5.60
N ARG A 126 -5.60 0.20 -5.23
CA ARG A 126 -6.21 0.10 -3.88
C ARG A 126 -5.09 -0.10 -2.85
N GLY A 127 -5.09 0.71 -1.80
CA GLY A 127 -3.95 0.84 -0.90
C GLY A 127 -3.64 -0.36 0.00
N GLY A 128 -4.54 -1.33 0.15
CA GLY A 128 -4.43 -2.38 1.17
C GLY A 128 -3.11 -3.18 1.12
N GLY A 129 -2.76 -3.78 -0.01
CA GLY A 129 -1.52 -4.56 -0.12
C GLY A 129 -0.26 -3.71 -0.12
N PHE A 130 -0.32 -2.53 -0.72
CA PHE A 130 0.80 -1.58 -0.71
C PHE A 130 1.11 -1.12 0.71
N GLU A 131 0.09 -0.78 1.49
CA GLU A 131 0.26 -0.28 2.85
C GLU A 131 0.72 -1.38 3.81
N ASP A 132 0.25 -2.63 3.66
CA ASP A 132 0.82 -3.76 4.41
C ASP A 132 2.32 -3.96 4.12
N ARG A 133 2.75 -3.77 2.86
CA ARG A 133 4.18 -3.80 2.49
C ARG A 133 4.94 -2.63 3.10
N LEU A 134 4.38 -1.42 3.10
CA LEU A 134 5.00 -0.27 3.76
C LEU A 134 5.20 -0.52 5.26
N TYR A 135 4.23 -1.14 5.94
CA TYR A 135 4.38 -1.49 7.34
C TYR A 135 5.41 -2.62 7.56
N ALA A 136 5.60 -3.51 6.58
CA ALA A 136 6.60 -4.57 6.64
C ALA A 136 8.03 -4.05 6.42
N THR A 137 8.17 -3.10 5.49
CA THR A 137 9.43 -2.51 5.06
C THR A 137 9.19 -1.02 4.88
N PRO A 138 9.43 -0.22 5.94
CA PRO A 138 9.19 1.21 5.92
C PRO A 138 9.87 1.90 4.74
N GLY A 139 9.11 2.70 4.00
CA GLY A 139 9.66 3.60 3.00
C GLY A 139 10.31 4.84 3.63
N ALA A 140 11.04 5.61 2.82
CA ALA A 140 11.54 6.91 3.24
C ALA A 140 10.43 7.98 3.17
N VAL A 141 10.53 9.01 4.02
CA VAL A 141 9.63 10.17 3.94
C VAL A 141 9.83 10.86 2.60
N GLY A 142 8.74 10.96 1.83
CA GLY A 142 8.73 11.51 0.49
C GLY A 142 8.17 12.93 0.43
N GLY A 143 8.03 13.67 1.53
CA GLY A 143 7.48 15.04 1.50
C GLY A 143 5.98 15.09 1.20
N LEU A 144 5.54 16.11 0.45
CA LEU A 144 4.12 16.33 0.12
C LEU A 144 3.86 16.34 -1.39
N VAL A 145 2.78 15.70 -1.83
CA VAL A 145 2.24 15.78 -3.19
C VAL A 145 0.80 16.30 -3.11
N GLY A 146 0.51 17.45 -3.73
CA GLY A 146 -0.82 18.08 -3.61
C GLY A 146 -1.27 18.30 -2.15
N GLY A 147 -0.33 18.63 -1.25
CA GLY A 147 -0.59 18.79 0.20
C GLY A 147 -0.77 17.48 0.98
N ARG A 148 -0.65 16.30 0.34
CA ARG A 148 -0.78 14.99 0.98
C ARG A 148 0.59 14.39 1.29
N PRO A 149 0.79 13.74 2.46
CA PRO A 149 2.01 13.00 2.75
C PRO A 149 2.32 11.95 1.67
N ALA A 150 3.57 11.92 1.25
CA ALA A 150 4.10 10.96 0.30
C ALA A 150 5.22 10.12 0.92
N VAL A 151 5.41 8.92 0.39
CA VAL A 151 6.45 7.98 0.80
C VAL A 151 7.22 7.50 -0.41
N VAL A 152 8.52 7.31 -0.26
CA VAL A 152 9.37 6.69 -1.28
C VAL A 152 9.59 5.23 -0.90
N SER A 153 9.21 4.31 -1.79
CA SER A 153 9.28 2.88 -1.52
C SER A 153 9.56 2.08 -2.78
N MET A 154 10.19 0.91 -2.61
CA MET A 154 10.36 -0.10 -3.66
C MET A 154 9.18 -1.08 -3.73
N ALA A 155 8.14 -0.91 -2.89
CA ALA A 155 7.01 -1.84 -2.79
C ALA A 155 6.16 -1.97 -4.09
N LEU A 156 6.34 -1.04 -5.03
CA LEU A 156 5.70 -1.00 -6.36
C LEU A 156 6.65 -1.41 -7.49
N GLY A 157 7.84 -1.93 -7.17
CA GLY A 157 8.84 -2.31 -8.16
C GLY A 157 9.70 -1.13 -8.64
N GLY A 158 10.46 -1.38 -9.70
CA GLY A 158 11.46 -0.43 -10.20
C GLY A 158 12.58 -0.18 -9.20
N ASN A 159 13.30 0.93 -9.39
CA ASN A 159 14.34 1.39 -8.46
C ASN A 159 13.71 2.11 -7.26
N ALA A 160 12.65 2.89 -7.47
CA ALA A 160 11.77 3.42 -6.42
C ALA A 160 10.48 4.02 -7.00
N ALA A 161 9.47 4.18 -6.14
CA ALA A 161 8.26 4.95 -6.41
C ALA A 161 7.95 5.93 -5.28
N LEU A 162 7.56 7.15 -5.65
CA LEU A 162 6.94 8.14 -4.79
C LEU A 162 5.42 7.88 -4.81
N ALA A 163 4.85 7.53 -3.67
CA ALA A 163 3.44 7.19 -3.53
C ALA A 163 2.74 8.10 -2.52
N TRP A 164 1.50 8.47 -2.80
CA TRP A 164 0.65 9.30 -1.93
C TRP A 164 -0.80 8.82 -1.98
N GLU A 165 -1.60 9.27 -1.01
CA GLU A 165 -3.03 8.92 -0.92
C GLU A 165 -3.90 10.13 -1.35
N PRO A 166 -4.31 10.22 -2.63
CA PRO A 166 -5.17 11.32 -3.10
C PRO A 166 -6.56 11.28 -2.46
N ALA A 167 -7.05 10.08 -2.10
CA ALA A 167 -8.30 9.85 -1.39
C ALA A 167 -8.13 8.62 -0.48
N PRO A 168 -8.84 8.54 0.66
CA PRO A 168 -8.71 7.42 1.60
C PRO A 168 -8.82 6.05 0.89
N GLY A 169 -7.82 5.20 1.07
CA GLY A 169 -7.77 3.85 0.50
C GLY A 169 -7.33 3.73 -0.96
N VAL A 170 -6.95 4.84 -1.59
CA VAL A 170 -6.43 4.91 -2.95
C VAL A 170 -4.98 5.38 -2.89
N VAL A 171 -4.07 4.65 -3.54
CA VAL A 171 -2.66 5.02 -3.62
C VAL A 171 -2.35 5.40 -5.07
N ALA A 172 -1.95 6.65 -5.28
CA ALA A 172 -1.35 7.09 -6.53
C ALA A 172 0.17 7.06 -6.41
N TYR A 173 0.87 6.80 -7.51
CA TYR A 173 2.32 6.72 -7.49
C TYR A 173 2.93 7.15 -8.82
N VAL A 174 4.16 7.65 -8.71
CA VAL A 174 5.12 7.78 -9.82
C VAL A 174 6.36 7.00 -9.43
N GLY A 175 6.80 6.08 -10.27
CA GLY A 175 8.03 5.33 -10.08
C GLY A 175 8.89 5.32 -11.32
N TYR A 176 10.08 4.76 -11.18
CA TYR A 176 11.03 4.68 -12.29
C TYR A 176 11.92 3.44 -12.20
N SER A 177 12.50 3.06 -13.33
CA SER A 177 13.63 2.15 -13.44
C SER A 177 14.81 2.86 -14.11
N GLY A 178 16.04 2.52 -13.72
CA GLY A 178 17.25 3.11 -14.28
C GLY A 178 18.29 3.41 -13.21
N SER A 179 18.40 4.68 -12.83
CA SER A 179 19.40 5.12 -11.87
C SER A 179 19.13 4.64 -10.43
N SER A 180 20.20 4.53 -9.64
CA SER A 180 20.08 4.22 -8.20
C SER A 180 19.25 5.29 -7.46
N PRO A 181 18.44 4.91 -6.47
CA PRO A 181 17.69 5.87 -5.64
C PRO A 181 18.60 6.89 -4.97
N GLY A 182 18.20 8.17 -4.98
CA GLY A 182 18.91 9.26 -4.32
C GLY A 182 18.10 10.54 -4.28
N GLY A 183 18.63 11.60 -3.65
CA GLY A 183 17.90 12.87 -3.51
C GLY A 183 17.45 13.48 -4.85
N GLY A 184 18.28 13.38 -5.89
CA GLY A 184 17.94 13.82 -7.24
C GLY A 184 16.76 13.06 -7.84
N THR A 185 16.71 11.73 -7.67
CA THR A 185 15.62 10.92 -8.22
C THR A 185 14.31 11.18 -7.47
N VAL A 186 14.36 11.38 -6.15
CA VAL A 186 13.19 11.82 -5.36
C VAL A 186 12.68 13.18 -5.83
N ALA A 187 13.56 14.14 -6.12
CA ALA A 187 13.17 15.45 -6.64
C ALA A 187 12.52 15.36 -8.04
N ALA A 188 13.04 14.49 -8.91
CA ALA A 188 12.43 14.21 -10.22
C ALA A 188 11.03 13.59 -10.09
N LEU A 189 10.88 12.58 -9.23
CA LEU A 189 9.58 11.98 -8.94
C LEU A 189 8.57 13.01 -8.41
N HIS A 190 9.02 13.96 -7.59
CA HIS A 190 8.17 15.08 -7.16
C HIS A 190 7.71 15.95 -8.31
N ARG A 191 8.63 16.43 -9.16
CA ARG A 191 8.25 17.25 -10.33
C ARG A 191 7.25 16.54 -11.23
N LEU A 192 7.40 15.23 -11.39
CA LEU A 192 6.45 14.40 -12.14
C LEU A 192 5.10 14.28 -11.42
N ALA A 193 5.11 14.00 -10.12
CA ALA A 193 3.89 13.88 -9.33
C ALA A 193 3.07 15.18 -9.28
N GLN A 194 3.72 16.34 -9.22
CA GLN A 194 3.04 17.65 -9.26
C GLN A 194 2.43 17.98 -10.63
N ARG A 195 2.94 17.38 -11.70
CA ARG A 195 2.39 17.50 -13.07
C ARG A 195 1.34 16.42 -13.36
N ALA A 196 1.26 15.38 -12.53
CA ALA A 196 0.31 14.30 -12.69
C ALA A 196 -1.10 14.75 -12.26
N ARG A 197 -2.11 14.24 -12.96
CA ARG A 197 -3.51 14.40 -12.58
C ARG A 197 -4.23 13.06 -12.67
N PRO A 198 -5.19 12.78 -11.78
CA PRO A 198 -6.03 11.61 -11.93
C PRO A 198 -6.84 11.73 -13.24
N LEU A 199 -6.96 10.61 -13.94
CA LEU A 199 -7.83 10.49 -15.10
C LEU A 199 -9.05 9.66 -14.72
N ASP A 200 -10.24 10.09 -15.15
CA ASP A 200 -11.38 9.19 -15.16
C ASP A 200 -11.25 8.15 -16.30
N ALA A 201 -12.17 7.17 -16.33
CA ALA A 201 -12.11 6.10 -17.32
C ALA A 201 -12.25 6.60 -18.77
N GLY A 202 -13.01 7.67 -19.00
CA GLY A 202 -13.18 8.25 -20.34
C GLY A 202 -11.92 8.99 -20.79
N GLN A 203 -11.36 9.82 -19.92
CA GLN A 203 -10.10 10.53 -20.15
C GLN A 203 -8.93 9.57 -20.36
N TRP A 204 -8.87 8.48 -19.58
CA TRP A 204 -7.85 7.45 -19.75
C TRP A 204 -7.96 6.78 -21.12
N ARG A 205 -9.17 6.40 -21.57
CA ARG A 205 -9.36 5.81 -22.91
C ARG A 205 -9.03 6.82 -24.01
N ALA A 206 -9.41 8.08 -23.84
CA ALA A 206 -9.14 9.14 -24.80
C ALA A 206 -7.63 9.43 -24.95
N ALA A 207 -6.84 9.25 -23.89
CA ALA A 207 -5.39 9.37 -23.93
C ALA A 207 -4.69 8.26 -24.74
N ARG A 208 -5.43 7.21 -25.15
CA ARG A 208 -4.92 6.05 -25.91
C ARG A 208 -3.57 5.54 -25.38
N PRO A 209 -3.48 5.24 -24.08
CA PRO A 209 -2.22 4.82 -23.49
C PRO A 209 -1.78 3.49 -24.10
N SER A 210 -0.48 3.32 -24.26
CA SER A 210 0.09 1.99 -24.47
C SER A 210 -0.09 1.18 -23.19
N THR A 211 -0.85 0.09 -23.25
CA THR A 211 -1.09 -0.80 -22.11
C THR A 211 -0.37 -2.12 -22.31
N ALA A 212 0.30 -2.60 -21.27
CA ALA A 212 0.79 -3.96 -21.17
C ALA A 212 0.08 -4.63 -20.00
N ASP A 213 -0.68 -5.69 -20.27
CA ASP A 213 -1.25 -6.50 -19.21
C ASP A 213 -0.11 -7.28 -18.55
N GLN A 214 0.10 -7.04 -17.27
CA GLN A 214 1.07 -7.77 -16.47
C GLN A 214 0.31 -8.57 -15.42
N THR A 215 0.50 -9.89 -15.43
CA THR A 215 -0.02 -10.74 -14.38
C THR A 215 0.71 -10.42 -13.08
N ASN A 216 -0.03 -10.01 -12.06
CA ASN A 216 0.50 -9.71 -10.73
C ASN A 216 0.69 -11.00 -9.90
N GLU A 217 1.21 -12.06 -10.53
CA GLU A 217 1.43 -13.37 -9.89
C GLU A 217 2.52 -13.28 -8.80
N PRO A 218 2.43 -14.10 -7.75
CA PRO A 218 3.55 -14.32 -6.85
C PRO A 218 4.59 -15.22 -7.55
N GLY A 219 5.79 -14.70 -7.73
CA GLY A 219 6.98 -15.54 -7.52
C GLY A 219 7.12 -15.89 -6.05
#